data_AF-A0A173YC66-F1
#
_entry.id   AF-A0A173YC66-F1
#
_cell.length_a   1.000
_cell.length_b   1.000
_cell.length_c   1.000
_cell.angle_alpha   90.00
_cell.angle_beta   90.00
_cell.angle_gamma   90.00
#
_symmetry.space_group_name_H-M   'P 1'
#
loop_
_entity.id
_entity.type
_entity.pdbx_description
1 polymer ?
#
loop_
_entity_poly.entity_id
_entity_poly.type
_entity_poly.pdbx_seq_one_letter_code
_entity_poly.pdbx_strand_id
1 'polypeptide(L)'
;MICRKCGCMLESGTRICPFCGEPATLAASPVSEGMPELVLLKDLAPVPATRKETLVELRRLAPYFEELDDKYATLADLWLKSAYWQQPSKVRWIIGGFLLALLLYLIVGIHLPAMAAWIFVVLWGVISYFGYSRSASHYASCLRQNERAIRDIENTIRRHYNEAKDCFLPLDYTAPSVLRELIAGLDSGMIASFEDYRINN
;
A
#
# COMPACT_ATOMS: atom_id res chain seq x y z
N MET A 1 -15.63 13.50 -15.20
CA MET A 1 -15.50 12.75 -13.92
C MET A 1 -14.01 12.49 -13.71
N ILE A 2 -13.47 12.52 -12.49
CA ILE A 2 -12.01 12.39 -12.28
C ILE A 2 -11.69 11.01 -11.69
N CYS A 3 -10.70 10.32 -12.26
CA CYS A 3 -10.17 9.07 -11.73
C CYS A 3 -9.57 9.28 -10.33
N ARG A 4 -10.08 8.61 -9.29
CA ARG A 4 -9.61 8.80 -7.90
C ARG A 4 -8.15 8.39 -7.67
N LYS A 5 -7.66 7.44 -8.48
CA LYS A 5 -6.29 6.91 -8.43
C LYS A 5 -5.33 7.79 -9.24
N CYS A 6 -5.68 8.03 -10.49
CA CYS A 6 -4.81 8.65 -11.49
C CYS A 6 -5.07 10.13 -11.78
N GLY A 7 -6.15 10.71 -11.24
CA GLY A 7 -6.47 12.15 -11.41
C GLY A 7 -6.92 12.57 -12.81
N CYS A 8 -7.01 11.65 -13.77
CA CYS A 8 -7.37 11.97 -15.15
C CYS A 8 -8.86 12.36 -15.28
N MET A 9 -9.14 13.41 -16.06
CA MET A 9 -10.50 13.73 -16.51
C MET A 9 -11.00 12.67 -17.49
N LEU A 10 -12.11 12.03 -17.13
CA LEU A 10 -12.84 11.03 -17.90
C LEU A 10 -14.08 11.66 -18.54
N GLU A 11 -14.30 11.34 -19.82
CA GLU A 11 -15.52 11.67 -20.56
C GLU A 11 -16.75 11.04 -19.90
N SER A 12 -17.85 11.79 -19.83
CA SER A 12 -19.09 11.36 -19.19
C SER A 12 -19.65 10.09 -19.84
N GLY A 13 -19.55 8.96 -19.15
CA GLY A 13 -20.06 7.65 -19.60
C GLY A 13 -19.04 6.50 -19.57
N THR A 14 -17.76 6.78 -19.34
CA THR A 14 -16.72 5.75 -19.21
C THR A 14 -16.82 5.02 -17.86
N ARG A 15 -17.05 3.70 -17.88
CA ARG A 15 -17.23 2.87 -16.67
C ARG A 15 -15.94 2.34 -16.08
N ILE A 16 -14.86 2.36 -16.85
CA ILE A 16 -13.53 1.87 -16.48
C ILE A 16 -12.56 2.96 -16.91
N CYS A 17 -11.66 3.35 -16.01
CA CYS A 17 -10.64 4.31 -16.33
C CYS A 17 -9.63 3.69 -17.32
N PRO A 18 -9.46 4.25 -18.53
CA PRO A 18 -8.50 3.73 -19.50
C PRO A 18 -7.03 3.89 -19.06
N PHE A 19 -6.78 4.68 -18.01
CA PHE A 19 -5.43 4.93 -17.48
C PHE A 19 -5.00 3.92 -16.40
N CYS A 20 -5.92 3.45 -15.55
CA CYS A 20 -5.58 2.54 -14.45
C CYS A 20 -6.33 1.20 -14.47
N GLY A 21 -7.23 0.99 -15.43
CA GLY A 21 -7.99 -0.26 -15.61
C GLY A 21 -9.07 -0.52 -14.55
N GLU A 22 -9.24 0.37 -13.57
CA GLU A 22 -10.24 0.23 -12.51
C GLU A 22 -11.59 0.87 -12.88
N PRO A 23 -12.71 0.34 -12.34
CA PRO A 23 -14.02 0.93 -12.59
C PRO A 23 -14.06 2.38 -12.11
N ALA A 24 -14.53 3.28 -12.98
CA ALA A 24 -14.85 4.67 -12.67
C ALA A 24 -16.13 4.71 -11.83
N THR A 25 -16.11 4.14 -10.63
CA THR A 25 -17.24 4.16 -9.71
C THR A 25 -17.20 5.42 -8.85
N LEU A 26 -18.26 6.21 -8.98
CA LEU A 26 -18.67 7.34 -8.13
C LEU A 26 -19.04 6.92 -6.69
N ALA A 27 -18.31 5.98 -6.10
CA ALA A 27 -18.53 5.60 -4.73
C ALA A 27 -17.27 5.94 -3.95
N ALA A 28 -17.36 7.01 -3.16
CA ALA A 28 -16.56 7.11 -1.95
C ALA A 28 -16.57 5.73 -1.30
N SER A 29 -15.40 5.08 -1.19
CA SER A 29 -15.30 3.89 -0.33
C SER A 29 -15.98 4.24 0.97
N PRO A 30 -16.88 3.40 1.52
CA PRO A 30 -17.55 3.72 2.77
C PRO A 30 -16.46 4.13 3.75
N VAL A 31 -16.58 5.35 4.27
CA VAL A 31 -15.67 5.91 5.25
C VAL A 31 -15.67 4.91 6.40
N SER A 32 -14.64 4.06 6.46
CA SER A 32 -14.43 3.19 7.59
C SER A 32 -14.23 4.11 8.78
N GLU A 33 -15.07 3.92 9.80
CA GLU A 33 -15.12 4.77 10.98
C GLU A 33 -13.70 4.94 11.57
N GLY A 34 -13.19 6.17 11.56
CA GLY A 34 -11.84 6.49 12.04
C GLY A 34 -10.68 6.26 11.07
N MET A 35 -10.93 6.19 9.75
CA MET A 35 -9.89 6.42 8.73
C MET A 35 -9.88 7.89 8.28
N PRO A 36 -8.69 8.50 8.09
CA PRO A 36 -8.57 9.82 7.50
C PRO A 36 -9.21 9.87 6.11
N GLU A 37 -9.90 10.97 5.80
CA GLU A 37 -10.45 11.20 4.47
C GLU A 37 -9.32 11.34 3.44
N LEU A 38 -9.51 10.75 2.26
CA LEU A 38 -8.51 10.81 1.19
C LEU A 38 -8.49 12.19 0.55
N VAL A 39 -7.33 12.85 0.54
CA VAL A 39 -7.16 14.16 -0.06
C VAL A 39 -7.38 14.09 -1.58
N LEU A 40 -8.27 14.93 -2.09
CA LEU A 40 -8.54 15.04 -3.53
C LEU A 40 -7.38 15.74 -4.23
N LEU A 41 -7.02 15.23 -5.41
CA LEU A 41 -5.96 15.81 -6.23
C LEU A 41 -6.49 17.03 -6.97
N LYS A 42 -5.63 18.05 -7.10
CA LYS A 42 -5.85 19.21 -7.95
C LYS A 42 -5.79 18.79 -9.43
N ASP A 43 -6.54 19.51 -10.27
CA ASP A 43 -6.46 19.35 -11.72
C ASP A 43 -5.04 19.62 -12.23
N LEU A 44 -4.64 18.83 -13.23
CA LEU A 44 -3.33 18.93 -13.88
C LEU A 44 -3.22 20.22 -14.70
N ALA A 45 -2.04 20.84 -14.66
CA ALA A 45 -1.68 21.89 -15.59
C ALA A 45 -1.56 21.32 -17.02
N PRO A 46 -1.73 22.17 -18.06
CA PRO A 46 -1.54 21.72 -19.45
C PRO A 46 -0.12 21.21 -19.66
N VAL A 47 0.01 20.12 -20.42
CA VAL A 47 1.31 19.54 -20.78
C VAL A 47 2.07 20.51 -21.66
N PRO A 48 3.37 20.80 -21.37
CA PRO A 48 4.18 21.65 -22.22
C PRO A 48 4.28 21.12 -23.66
N ALA A 49 4.18 22.00 -24.65
CA ALA A 49 4.08 21.61 -26.06
C ALA A 49 5.40 21.09 -26.65
N THR A 50 6.54 21.53 -26.10
CA THR A 50 7.86 21.17 -26.63
C THR A 50 8.67 20.36 -25.62
N ARG A 51 9.45 19.36 -26.11
CA ARG A 51 10.36 18.54 -25.28
C ARG A 51 11.32 19.38 -24.43
N LYS A 52 11.80 20.52 -24.97
CA LYS A 52 12.71 21.42 -24.25
C LYS A 52 12.02 22.06 -23.05
N GLU A 53 10.79 22.55 -23.23
CA GLU A 53 9.98 23.11 -22.14
C GLU A 53 9.61 22.02 -21.12
N THR A 54 9.24 20.82 -21.57
CA THR A 54 8.97 19.68 -20.68
C THR A 54 10.18 19.36 -19.80
N LEU A 55 11.39 19.30 -20.38
CA LEU A 55 12.62 19.04 -19.61
C LEU A 55 12.94 20.15 -18.60
N VAL A 56 12.70 21.41 -18.95
CA VAL A 56 12.89 22.54 -18.04
C VAL A 56 11.94 22.41 -16.83
N GLU A 57 10.66 22.15 -17.09
CA GLU A 57 9.66 22.01 -16.03
C GLU A 57 9.86 20.73 -15.19
N LEU A 58 10.28 19.62 -15.79
CA LEU A 58 10.64 18.40 -15.05
C LEU A 58 11.82 18.64 -14.11
N ARG A 59 12.86 19.34 -14.59
CA ARG A 59 14.02 19.69 -13.74
C ARG A 59 13.67 20.68 -12.65
N ARG A 60 12.68 21.56 -12.88
CA ARG A 60 12.13 22.44 -11.83
C ARG A 60 11.42 21.63 -10.74
N LEU A 61 10.64 20.62 -11.13
CA LEU A 61 9.86 19.78 -10.22
C LEU A 61 10.70 18.70 -9.51
N ALA A 62 11.81 18.26 -10.11
CA ALA A 62 12.69 17.23 -9.54
C ALA A 62 13.14 17.51 -8.09
N PRO A 63 13.76 18.67 -7.76
CA PRO A 63 14.19 18.95 -6.40
C PRO A 63 13.01 19.13 -5.43
N TYR A 64 11.83 19.53 -5.92
CA TYR A 64 10.63 19.65 -5.10
C TYR A 64 10.15 18.27 -4.63
N PHE A 65 10.04 17.31 -5.54
CA PHE A 65 9.59 15.97 -5.19
C PHE A 65 10.66 15.12 -4.50
N GLU A 66 11.94 15.48 -4.59
CA GLU A 66 13.01 14.82 -3.86
C GLU A 66 12.81 14.85 -2.34
N GLU A 67 12.14 15.87 -1.80
CA GLU A 67 11.76 15.94 -0.37
C GLU A 67 10.82 14.79 0.04
N LEU A 68 10.06 14.21 -0.91
CA LEU A 68 9.17 13.09 -0.66
C LEU A 68 9.82 11.71 -0.83
N ASP A 69 11.11 11.60 -1.14
CA ASP A 69 11.77 10.31 -1.39
C ASP A 69 11.58 9.32 -0.21
N ASP A 70 11.82 9.78 1.01
CA ASP A 70 11.57 9.03 2.24
C ASP A 70 10.11 8.60 2.39
N LYS A 71 9.16 9.46 1.98
CA LYS A 71 7.72 9.16 2.08
C LYS A 71 7.30 8.12 1.07
N TYR A 72 7.78 8.19 -0.16
CA TYR A 72 7.53 7.15 -1.16
C TYR A 72 8.20 5.82 -0.77
N ALA A 73 9.43 5.85 -0.24
CA ALA A 73 10.11 4.66 0.26
C ALA A 73 9.35 4.01 1.43
N THR A 74 8.94 4.82 2.41
CA THR A 74 8.14 4.34 3.55
C THR A 74 6.80 3.79 3.09
N LEU A 75 6.12 4.48 2.16
CA LEU A 75 4.87 3.99 1.58
C LEU A 75 5.07 2.62 0.95
N ALA A 76 6.09 2.46 0.11
CA ALA A 76 6.43 1.18 -0.52
C ALA A 76 6.68 0.07 0.51
N ASP A 77 7.40 0.35 1.60
CA ASP A 77 7.61 -0.61 2.70
C ASP A 77 6.30 -1.00 3.39
N LEU A 78 5.41 -0.04 3.68
CA LEU A 78 4.11 -0.33 4.29
C LEU A 78 3.22 -1.18 3.37
N TRP A 79 3.24 -0.92 2.06
CA TRP A 79 2.55 -1.74 1.07
C TRP A 79 3.16 -3.15 1.00
N LEU A 80 4.48 -3.27 0.99
CA LEU A 80 5.17 -4.56 1.00
C LEU A 80 4.81 -5.37 2.24
N LYS A 81 4.86 -4.72 3.41
CA LYS A 81 4.44 -5.28 4.69
C LYS A 81 2.99 -5.76 4.62
N SER A 82 2.09 -4.98 4.02
CA SER A 82 0.67 -5.36 3.86
C SER A 82 0.49 -6.59 2.95
N ALA A 83 1.28 -6.69 1.88
CA ALA A 83 1.19 -7.79 0.91
C ALA A 83 1.70 -9.12 1.49
N TYR A 84 2.74 -9.07 2.31
CA TYR A 84 3.29 -10.28 2.94
C TYR A 84 2.59 -10.67 4.25
N TRP A 85 1.82 -9.78 4.86
CA TRP A 85 1.19 -10.10 6.14
C TRP A 85 0.05 -11.11 5.95
N GLN A 86 0.34 -12.37 6.25
CA GLN A 86 -0.67 -13.43 6.17
C GLN A 86 -1.57 -13.44 7.40
N GLN A 87 -2.86 -13.72 7.18
CA GLN A 87 -3.80 -13.97 8.25
C GLN A 87 -3.37 -15.20 9.07
N PRO A 88 -3.45 -15.16 10.41
CA PRO A 88 -3.13 -16.32 11.23
C PRO A 88 -4.07 -17.48 10.89
N SER A 89 -3.51 -18.58 10.43
CA SER A 89 -4.28 -19.77 10.09
C SER A 89 -4.62 -20.59 11.34
N LYS A 90 -5.88 -21.01 11.47
CA LYS A 90 -6.31 -21.91 12.55
C LYS A 90 -5.53 -23.23 12.54
N VAL A 91 -5.31 -23.81 11.35
CA VAL A 91 -4.63 -25.11 11.18
C VAL A 91 -3.19 -25.07 11.70
N ARG A 92 -2.38 -24.05 11.35
CA ARG A 92 -1.00 -23.94 11.86
C ARG A 92 -0.97 -23.80 13.39
N TRP A 93 -1.93 -23.09 14.00
CA TRP A 93 -2.02 -22.97 15.46
C TRP A 93 -2.50 -24.25 16.15
N ILE A 94 -3.36 -25.04 15.51
CA ILE A 94 -3.78 -26.36 15.99
C ILE A 94 -2.58 -27.31 15.98
N ILE A 95 -1.85 -27.41 14.87
CA ILE A 95 -0.67 -28.27 14.72
C ILE A 95 0.47 -27.81 15.64
N GLY A 96 0.79 -26.52 15.64
CA GLY A 96 1.86 -25.97 16.48
C GLY A 96 1.55 -26.09 17.96
N GLY A 97 0.30 -25.85 18.37
CA GLY A 97 -0.14 -26.06 19.74
C GLY A 97 -0.11 -27.54 20.15
N PHE A 98 -0.42 -28.47 19.23
CA PHE A 98 -0.32 -29.91 19.48
C PHE A 98 1.14 -30.30 19.75
N LEU A 99 2.07 -29.85 18.89
CA LEU A 99 3.49 -30.13 19.05
C LEU A 99 4.03 -29.55 20.37
N LEU A 100 3.64 -28.33 20.73
CA LEU A 100 4.04 -27.71 22.00
C LEU A 100 3.46 -28.45 23.21
N ALA A 101 2.18 -28.78 23.19
CA ALA A 101 1.54 -29.54 24.26
C ALA A 101 2.15 -30.93 24.39
N LEU A 102 2.52 -31.58 23.28
CA LEU A 102 3.15 -32.89 23.26
C LEU A 102 4.53 -32.84 23.88
N LEU A 103 5.33 -31.82 23.53
CA LEU A 103 6.63 -31.58 24.15
C LEU A 103 6.52 -31.42 25.67
N LEU A 104 5.59 -30.57 26.13
CA LEU A 104 5.34 -30.36 27.56
C LEU A 104 4.88 -31.64 28.26
N TYR A 105 4.00 -32.40 27.60
CA TYR A 105 3.54 -33.68 28.09
C TYR A 105 4.65 -34.72 28.18
N LEU A 106 5.59 -34.79 27.23
CA LEU A 106 6.71 -35.71 27.32
C LEU A 106 7.67 -35.36 28.46
N ILE A 107 7.84 -34.07 28.77
CA ILE A 107 8.71 -33.60 29.86
C ILE A 107 8.10 -33.89 31.24
N VAL A 108 6.79 -33.64 31.41
CA VAL A 108 6.12 -33.70 32.73
C VAL A 108 5.29 -34.98 32.92
N GLY A 109 4.75 -35.52 31.82
CA GLY A 109 3.79 -36.62 31.78
C GLY A 109 4.36 -37.99 32.15
N ILE A 110 5.68 -38.17 32.11
CA ILE A 110 6.33 -39.40 32.63
C ILE A 110 6.03 -39.60 34.13
N HIS A 111 5.74 -38.52 34.86
CA HIS A 111 5.43 -38.55 36.29
C HIS A 111 3.92 -38.54 36.60
N LEU A 112 3.03 -38.54 35.61
CA LEU A 112 1.59 -38.35 35.80
C LEU A 112 0.78 -39.66 35.61
N PRO A 113 -0.28 -39.87 36.41
CA PRO A 113 -1.11 -41.08 36.38
C PRO A 113 -1.96 -41.18 35.11
N ALA A 114 -2.59 -42.32 34.84
CA ALA A 114 -3.35 -42.64 33.61
C ALA A 114 -4.45 -41.62 33.19
N MET A 115 -4.86 -40.71 34.08
CA MET A 115 -5.70 -39.54 33.77
C MET A 115 -4.99 -38.45 32.94
N ALA A 116 -3.69 -38.62 32.65
CA ALA A 116 -2.82 -37.66 31.99
C ALA A 116 -3.24 -37.32 30.54
N ALA A 117 -3.94 -38.24 29.86
CA ALA A 117 -4.42 -38.01 28.49
C ALA A 117 -5.43 -36.84 28.40
N TRP A 118 -6.32 -36.69 29.39
CA TRP A 118 -7.26 -35.56 29.43
C TRP A 118 -6.55 -34.24 29.72
N ILE A 119 -5.51 -34.25 30.57
CA ILE A 119 -4.68 -33.07 30.85
C ILE A 119 -3.99 -32.61 29.56
N PHE A 120 -3.48 -33.54 28.75
CA PHE A 120 -2.90 -33.22 27.45
C PHE A 120 -3.91 -32.55 26.51
N VAL A 121 -5.12 -33.11 26.36
CA VAL A 121 -6.14 -32.56 25.46
C VAL A 121 -6.58 -31.15 25.90
N VAL A 122 -6.77 -30.96 27.21
CA VAL A 122 -7.11 -29.63 27.78
C VAL A 122 -5.97 -28.64 27.56
N LEU A 123 -4.73 -29.03 27.85
CA LEU A 123 -3.55 -28.18 27.67
C LEU A 123 -3.38 -27.76 26.20
N TRP A 124 -3.49 -28.72 25.28
CA TRP A 124 -3.46 -28.45 23.84
C TRP A 124 -4.56 -27.47 23.42
N GLY A 125 -5.81 -27.73 23.84
CA GLY A 125 -6.94 -26.87 23.54
C GLY A 125 -6.73 -25.43 24.04
N VAL A 126 -6.25 -25.27 25.27
CA VAL A 126 -5.95 -23.95 25.86
C VAL A 126 -4.84 -23.24 25.08
N ILE A 127 -3.72 -23.91 24.82
CA ILE A 127 -2.58 -23.32 24.08
C ILE A 127 -3.01 -22.89 22.68
N SER A 128 -3.67 -23.77 21.92
CA SER A 128 -4.11 -23.47 20.56
C SER A 128 -5.15 -22.35 20.52
N TYR A 129 -6.12 -22.34 21.45
CA TYR A 129 -7.17 -21.33 21.49
C TYR A 129 -6.63 -19.94 21.90
N PHE A 130 -5.86 -19.86 22.99
CA PHE A 130 -5.28 -18.60 23.45
C PHE A 130 -4.22 -18.07 22.47
N GLY A 131 -3.39 -18.96 21.92
CA GLY A 131 -2.40 -18.59 20.90
C GLY A 131 -3.05 -18.01 19.64
N TYR A 132 -4.09 -18.70 19.12
CA TYR A 132 -4.83 -18.23 17.96
C TYR A 132 -5.57 -16.92 18.23
N SER A 133 -6.31 -16.81 19.33
CA SER A 133 -7.11 -15.61 19.64
C SER A 133 -6.24 -14.37 19.81
N ARG A 134 -5.10 -14.48 20.53
CA ARG A 134 -4.14 -13.39 20.67
C ARG A 134 -3.49 -13.01 19.35
N SER A 135 -3.13 -14.00 18.53
CA SER A 135 -2.54 -13.76 17.20
C SER A 135 -3.55 -13.08 16.26
N ALA A 136 -4.81 -13.50 16.29
CA ALA A 136 -5.89 -12.91 15.51
C ALA A 136 -6.19 -11.47 15.93
N SER A 137 -6.26 -11.19 17.24
CA SER A 137 -6.48 -9.83 17.74
C SER A 137 -5.32 -8.90 17.37
N HIS A 138 -4.08 -9.37 17.51
CA HIS A 138 -2.89 -8.61 17.16
C HIS A 138 -2.81 -8.34 15.65
N TYR A 139 -3.11 -9.34 14.82
CA TYR A 139 -3.19 -9.17 13.37
C TYR A 139 -4.22 -8.10 13.00
N ALA A 140 -5.43 -8.15 13.57
CA ALA A 140 -6.48 -7.17 13.29
C ALA A 140 -6.13 -5.75 13.76
N SER A 141 -5.43 -5.59 14.89
CA SER A 141 -4.95 -4.27 15.33
C SER A 141 -3.86 -3.73 14.43
N CYS A 142 -2.89 -4.57 14.05
CA CYS A 142 -1.79 -4.15 13.20
C CYS A 142 -2.24 -3.83 11.77
N LEU A 143 -3.19 -4.58 11.23
CA LEU A 143 -3.76 -4.31 9.92
C LEU A 143 -4.40 -2.91 9.89
N ARG A 144 -5.25 -2.60 10.87
CA ARG A 144 -5.87 -1.27 10.99
C ARG A 144 -4.86 -0.15 11.18
N GLN A 145 -3.80 -0.38 11.96
CA GLN A 145 -2.71 0.59 12.12
C GLN A 145 -1.96 0.81 10.81
N ASN A 146 -1.68 -0.28 10.07
CA ASN A 146 -0.98 -0.20 8.78
C ASN A 146 -1.82 0.54 7.74
N GLU A 147 -3.11 0.22 7.62
CA GLU A 147 -4.04 0.90 6.70
C GLU A 147 -4.14 2.42 6.99
N ARG A 148 -4.19 2.80 8.28
CA ARG A 148 -4.15 4.22 8.67
C ARG A 148 -2.82 4.88 8.32
N ALA A 149 -1.70 4.23 8.62
CA ALA A 149 -0.37 4.77 8.30
C ALA A 149 -0.18 4.95 6.78
N ILE A 150 -0.64 3.99 5.97
CA ILE A 150 -0.66 4.10 4.51
C ILE A 150 -1.49 5.33 4.09
N ARG A 151 -2.70 5.48 4.65
CA ARG A 151 -3.59 6.62 4.33
C ARG A 151 -2.98 7.97 4.72
N ASP A 152 -2.35 8.05 5.89
CA ASP A 152 -1.72 9.28 6.39
C ASP A 152 -0.53 9.71 5.52
N ILE A 153 0.31 8.76 5.12
CA ILE A 153 1.43 9.03 4.21
C ILE A 153 0.90 9.42 2.82
N GLU A 154 -0.07 8.68 2.29
CA GLU A 154 -0.70 9.00 1.02
C GLU A 154 -1.31 10.41 1.02
N ASN A 155 -2.01 10.80 2.10
CA ASN A 155 -2.55 12.14 2.26
C ASN A 155 -1.47 13.21 2.40
N THR A 156 -0.32 12.88 2.98
CA THR A 156 0.82 13.79 3.07
C THR A 156 1.42 14.05 1.70
N ILE A 157 1.63 12.99 0.91
CA ILE A 157 2.08 13.08 -0.49
C ILE A 157 1.08 13.88 -1.32
N ARG A 158 -0.22 13.57 -1.23
CA ARG A 158 -1.29 14.27 -1.96
C ARG A 158 -1.38 15.76 -1.62
N ARG A 159 -1.19 16.14 -0.34
CA ARG A 159 -1.15 17.55 0.09
C ARG A 159 0.05 18.27 -0.53
N HIS A 160 1.24 17.69 -0.40
CA HIS A 160 2.45 18.26 -0.97
C HIS A 160 2.38 18.36 -2.50
N TYR A 161 1.78 17.36 -3.15
CA TYR A 161 1.50 17.41 -4.59
C TYR A 161 0.57 18.56 -4.98
N ASN A 162 -0.51 18.79 -4.21
CA ASN A 162 -1.45 19.87 -4.49
C ASN A 162 -0.86 21.29 -4.30
N GLU A 163 0.20 21.41 -3.50
CA GLU A 163 0.95 22.66 -3.30
C GLU A 163 1.93 22.96 -4.46
N ALA A 164 2.23 21.98 -5.30
CA ALA A 164 3.08 22.16 -6.47
C ALA A 164 2.44 23.14 -7.46
N LYS A 165 3.17 24.19 -7.82
CA LYS A 165 2.72 25.17 -8.83
C LYS A 165 2.84 24.55 -10.22
N ASP A 166 1.81 24.73 -11.05
CA ASP A 166 1.80 24.32 -12.46
C ASP A 166 2.31 22.88 -12.70
N CYS A 167 1.87 21.93 -11.87
CA CYS A 167 2.22 20.53 -12.02
C CYS A 167 1.39 19.89 -13.13
N PHE A 168 2.06 19.43 -14.19
CA PHE A 168 1.44 18.69 -15.29
C PHE A 168 1.63 17.17 -15.17
N LEU A 169 2.42 16.70 -14.19
CA LEU A 169 2.67 15.28 -13.97
C LEU A 169 1.58 14.64 -13.12
N PRO A 170 1.06 13.45 -13.50
CA PRO A 170 0.25 12.64 -12.59
C PRO A 170 1.05 12.20 -11.36
N LEU A 171 0.36 11.98 -10.24
CA LEU A 171 0.94 11.62 -8.94
C LEU A 171 1.86 10.38 -8.99
N ASP A 172 1.54 9.41 -9.84
CA ASP A 172 2.32 8.17 -9.95
C ASP A 172 3.72 8.42 -10.53
N TYR A 173 3.90 9.50 -11.29
CA TYR A 173 5.19 9.90 -11.90
C TYR A 173 5.97 10.90 -11.04
N THR A 174 5.43 11.35 -9.90
CA THR A 174 6.13 12.26 -8.99
C THR A 174 7.03 11.54 -7.99
N ALA A 175 7.06 10.21 -8.00
CA ALA A 175 8.05 9.44 -7.25
C ALA A 175 9.48 9.78 -7.75
N PRO A 176 10.43 10.15 -6.86
CA PRO A 176 11.75 10.65 -7.30
C PRO A 176 12.55 9.68 -8.17
N SER A 177 12.44 8.37 -7.94
CA SER A 177 13.05 7.34 -8.79
C SER A 177 12.53 7.40 -10.23
N VAL A 178 11.21 7.39 -10.40
CA VAL A 178 10.52 7.43 -11.70
C VAL A 178 10.79 8.77 -12.40
N LEU A 179 10.74 9.88 -11.67
CA LEU A 179 10.99 11.20 -12.22
C LEU A 179 12.43 11.34 -12.75
N ARG A 180 13.42 10.82 -12.03
CA ARG A 180 14.82 10.80 -12.50
C ARG A 180 14.99 9.96 -13.75
N GLU A 181 14.34 8.79 -13.81
CA GLU A 181 14.37 7.92 -14.98
C GLU A 181 13.72 8.58 -16.20
N LEU A 182 12.58 9.24 -16.02
CA LEU A 182 11.89 10.00 -17.05
C LEU A 182 12.78 11.13 -17.61
N ILE A 183 13.42 11.91 -16.73
CA ILE A 183 14.34 12.98 -17.13
C ILE A 183 15.51 12.40 -17.93
N ALA A 184 16.13 11.32 -17.46
CA ALA A 184 17.24 10.67 -18.15
C ALA A 184 16.84 10.08 -19.52
N GLY A 185 15.65 9.48 -19.62
CA GLY A 185 15.11 8.95 -20.88
C GLY A 185 14.79 10.05 -21.89
N LEU A 186 14.28 11.19 -21.42
CA LEU A 186 14.04 12.38 -22.24
C LEU A 186 15.34 13.11 -22.60
N ASP A 187 16.40 13.06 -21.78
CA ASP A 187 17.70 13.64 -22.11
C ASP A 187 18.46 12.79 -23.14
N SER A 188 18.47 11.46 -22.96
CA SER A 188 19.11 10.52 -23.89
C SER A 188 18.40 10.42 -25.24
N GLY A 189 17.16 10.90 -25.35
CA GLY A 189 16.35 10.83 -26.57
C GLY A 189 15.78 9.44 -26.85
N MET A 190 15.86 8.51 -25.90
CA MET A 190 15.14 7.23 -25.97
C MET A 190 13.62 7.42 -25.87
N ILE A 191 13.18 8.49 -25.21
CA ILE A 191 11.78 8.90 -25.12
C ILE A 191 11.59 10.14 -26.01
N ALA A 192 10.70 10.04 -27.01
CA ALA A 192 10.41 11.13 -27.93
C ALA A 192 9.52 12.22 -27.31
N SER A 193 8.59 11.83 -26.43
CA SER A 193 7.71 12.74 -25.69
C SER A 193 7.23 12.13 -24.36
N PHE A 194 6.76 12.98 -23.44
CA PHE A 194 6.11 12.52 -22.20
C PHE A 194 4.90 11.60 -22.50
N GLU A 195 4.18 11.87 -23.60
CA GLU A 195 3.06 11.05 -24.08
C GLU A 195 3.53 9.64 -24.49
N ASP A 196 4.71 9.50 -25.11
CA ASP A 196 5.28 8.21 -25.50
C ASP A 196 5.74 7.37 -24.29
N TYR A 197 6.27 8.01 -23.25
CA TYR A 197 6.59 7.32 -22.00
C TYR A 197 5.31 6.79 -21.31
N ARG A 198 4.21 7.54 -21.41
CA ARG A 198 2.89 7.16 -20.87
C ARG A 198 2.22 6.01 -21.62
N ILE A 199 2.57 5.75 -22.89
CA ILE A 199 1.98 4.66 -23.69
C ILE A 199 2.73 3.33 -23.47
N ASN A 200 4.03 3.39 -23.17
CA ASN A 200 4.89 2.21 -23.06
C ASN A 200 5.03 1.65 -21.64
N ASN A 201 4.50 2.32 -20.62
CA ASN A 201 4.63 1.95 -19.20
C ASN A 201 3.36 2.32 -18.42
#